data_AF-A0A956BAM0-F1
#
_entry.id   AF-A0A956BAM0-F1
#
_cell.length_a   1.000
_cell.length_b   1.000
_cell.length_c   1.000
_cell.angle_alpha   90.00
_cell.angle_beta   90.00
_cell.angle_gamma   90.00
#
_symmetry.space_group_name_H-M   'P 1'
#
loop_
_entity.id
_entity.type
_entity.pdbx_description
1 polymer ?
#
loop_
_entity_poly.entity_id
_entity_poly.type
_entity_poly.pdbx_seq_one_letter_code
_entity_poly.pdbx_strand_id
1 'polypeptide(L)'
;MNALLTKLAPLSLVLITFAGCHLEGDDLETGPPHDRSPGSGSCLLDTECRDGDYCSEDGFCYPSTGCAGDRECGDGQYCDGRARCVDARGCTVDRECAETEFCDAGACLPLPACRADRDCGAREFCSDTFECLPIPGCRSDRDCAAGYLCRPDGLCEERPGCQTHDDCARGYSCRPDGVCEEIPGCRSDRDCASGY
;
A
#
# COMPACT_ATOMS: atom_id res chain seq x y z
N MET A 1 43.09 36.14 -49.34
CA MET A 1 44.41 36.48 -48.76
C MET A 1 44.53 35.70 -47.47
N ASN A 2 45.47 34.81 -47.17
CA ASN A 2 46.70 34.27 -47.75
C ASN A 2 46.83 32.87 -47.10
N ALA A 3 47.00 31.77 -47.84
CA ALA A 3 48.22 31.28 -48.47
C ALA A 3 49.30 30.76 -47.50
N LEU A 4 50.00 29.70 -47.95
CA LEU A 4 51.15 28.97 -47.38
C LEU A 4 50.78 27.87 -46.34
N LEU A 5 50.78 26.57 -46.64
CA LEU A 5 51.71 25.72 -47.41
C LEU A 5 53.12 25.63 -46.78
N THR A 6 53.53 24.38 -46.52
CA THR A 6 54.89 23.85 -46.30
C THR A 6 55.66 24.23 -45.04
N LYS A 7 55.98 23.20 -44.23
CA LYS A 7 57.35 22.96 -43.73
C LYS A 7 57.56 21.46 -43.46
N LEU A 8 58.27 20.82 -44.39
CA LEU A 8 59.05 19.60 -44.20
C LEU A 8 60.28 19.89 -43.34
N ALA A 9 60.62 19.00 -42.41
CA ALA A 9 61.97 18.82 -41.85
C ALA A 9 62.00 17.61 -40.86
N PRO A 10 63.16 16.97 -40.64
CA PRO A 10 63.28 15.54 -40.96
C PRO A 10 63.96 14.68 -39.85
N LEU A 11 64.20 13.40 -40.17
CA LEU A 11 65.16 12.46 -39.56
C LEU A 11 64.95 12.08 -38.08
N SER A 12 64.57 10.82 -37.83
CA SER A 12 65.57 9.83 -37.40
C SER A 12 65.03 8.40 -37.45
N LEU A 13 65.85 7.59 -38.09
CA LEU A 13 65.79 6.14 -38.26
C LEU A 13 65.88 5.45 -36.89
N VAL A 14 64.92 4.60 -36.53
CA VAL A 14 65.23 3.39 -35.77
C VAL A 14 64.58 2.23 -36.50
N LEU A 15 65.44 1.31 -36.94
CA LEU A 15 65.13 0.16 -37.75
C LEU A 15 64.11 -0.75 -37.06
N ILE A 16 63.01 -0.99 -37.76
CA ILE A 16 62.18 -2.18 -37.55
C ILE A 16 62.92 -3.33 -38.22
N THR A 17 63.61 -4.16 -37.44
CA THR A 17 64.02 -5.50 -37.88
C THR A 17 63.43 -6.51 -36.91
N PHE A 18 62.42 -7.22 -37.41
CA PHE A 18 61.84 -8.41 -36.79
C PHE A 18 62.90 -9.49 -36.59
N ALA A 19 63.10 -9.93 -35.36
CA ALA A 19 63.70 -11.22 -35.06
C ALA A 19 63.05 -11.80 -33.79
N GLY A 20 62.27 -12.86 -33.98
CA GLY A 20 61.96 -13.86 -32.95
C GLY A 20 60.87 -13.49 -31.96
N CYS A 21 59.67 -14.05 -32.16
CA CYS A 21 58.79 -14.37 -31.04
C CYS A 21 59.56 -15.26 -30.05
N HIS A 22 59.73 -14.81 -28.82
CA HIS A 22 59.98 -15.69 -27.68
C HIS A 22 58.85 -15.42 -26.67
N LEU A 23 57.85 -16.31 -26.70
CA LEU A 23 56.96 -16.52 -25.57
C LEU A 23 57.82 -17.15 -24.46
N GLU A 24 57.65 -16.63 -23.24
CA GLU A 24 57.98 -17.18 -21.91
C GLU A 24 58.75 -16.15 -21.06
N GLY A 25 58.16 -15.80 -19.92
CA GLY A 25 58.75 -14.89 -18.94
C GLY A 25 57.71 -14.29 -18.02
N ASP A 26 57.24 -15.10 -17.07
CA ASP A 26 56.54 -14.66 -15.87
C ASP A 26 57.32 -13.52 -15.18
N ASP A 27 56.78 -12.30 -15.22
CA ASP A 27 57.25 -11.24 -14.33
C ASP A 27 56.74 -11.52 -12.92
N LEU A 28 57.60 -12.25 -12.21
CA LEU A 28 57.66 -12.43 -10.77
C LEU A 28 57.78 -11.06 -10.08
N GLU A 29 56.67 -10.35 -9.88
CA GLU A 29 56.61 -9.35 -8.82
C GLU A 29 56.69 -10.10 -7.48
N THR A 30 57.87 -10.01 -6.88
CA THR A 30 58.19 -10.45 -5.52
C THR A 30 57.51 -9.52 -4.51
N GLY A 31 56.19 -9.60 -4.43
CA GLY A 31 55.41 -9.16 -3.27
C GLY A 31 55.48 -10.22 -2.16
N PRO A 32 55.37 -9.85 -0.88
CA PRO A 32 55.35 -10.82 0.21
C PRO A 32 54.19 -11.82 0.05
N PRO A 33 54.37 -13.09 0.45
CA PRO A 33 53.33 -14.10 0.29
C PRO A 33 52.19 -13.81 1.26
N HIS A 34 50.98 -13.67 0.70
CA HIS A 34 49.70 -13.66 1.41
C HIS A 34 49.59 -12.62 2.52
N ASP A 35 49.40 -11.36 2.12
CA ASP A 35 48.81 -10.41 3.05
C ASP A 35 47.34 -10.77 3.28
N ARG A 36 47.05 -11.02 4.55
CA ARG A 36 45.72 -11.26 5.10
C ARG A 36 44.97 -9.93 5.05
N SER A 37 44.16 -9.72 4.03
CA SER A 37 43.07 -8.75 4.13
C SER A 37 41.75 -9.51 4.32
N PRO A 38 41.11 -9.45 5.50
CA PRO A 38 39.77 -9.99 5.67
C PRO A 38 38.80 -9.03 4.99
N GLY A 39 38.16 -9.48 3.91
CA GLY A 39 37.08 -8.75 3.24
C GLY A 39 37.56 -7.54 2.44
N SER A 40 37.88 -7.74 1.17
CA SER A 40 37.53 -6.71 0.19
C SER A 40 36.01 -6.64 0.16
N GLY A 41 35.42 -5.78 0.97
CA GLY A 41 33.98 -5.63 1.14
C GLY A 41 33.24 -5.15 -0.11
N SER A 42 33.79 -5.27 -1.31
CA SER A 42 33.13 -4.85 -2.54
C SER A 42 32.90 -6.06 -3.46
N CYS A 43 31.67 -6.27 -3.93
CA CYS A 43 31.23 -7.32 -4.84
C CYS A 43 30.19 -6.77 -5.84
N LEU A 44 30.04 -7.47 -6.97
CA LEU A 44 29.00 -7.27 -7.98
C LEU A 44 28.18 -8.55 -8.22
N LEU A 45 28.73 -9.71 -7.85
CA LEU A 45 28.15 -11.04 -8.04
C LEU A 45 28.47 -11.91 -6.82
N ASP A 46 27.59 -12.84 -6.47
CA ASP A 46 27.76 -13.74 -5.31
C ASP A 46 29.05 -14.58 -5.38
N THR A 47 29.53 -14.89 -6.59
CA THR A 47 30.76 -15.66 -6.83
C THR A 47 32.04 -14.93 -6.41
N GLU A 48 31.95 -13.62 -6.15
CA GLU A 48 33.05 -12.79 -5.66
C GLU A 48 33.15 -12.80 -4.13
N CYS A 49 32.14 -13.39 -3.47
CA CYS A 49 32.08 -13.57 -2.04
C CYS A 49 32.59 -14.97 -1.63
N ARG A 50 32.82 -15.16 -0.34
CA ARG A 50 33.24 -16.47 0.21
C ARG A 50 32.17 -17.52 -0.09
N ASP A 51 32.56 -18.79 -0.20
CA ASP A 51 31.60 -19.90 -0.35
C ASP A 51 30.53 -19.83 0.74
N GLY A 52 29.27 -19.67 0.30
CA GLY A 52 28.14 -19.47 1.19
C GLY A 52 27.94 -18.03 1.64
N ASP A 53 28.45 -17.04 0.92
CA ASP A 53 28.14 -15.61 1.05
C ASP A 53 27.40 -15.11 -0.21
N TYR A 54 26.64 -14.02 -0.11
CA TYR A 54 25.97 -13.38 -1.25
C TYR A 54 26.38 -11.91 -1.36
N CYS A 55 26.26 -11.35 -2.57
CA CYS A 55 26.53 -9.96 -2.86
C CYS A 55 25.27 -9.11 -2.73
N SER A 56 25.28 -8.15 -1.82
CA SER A 56 24.18 -7.22 -1.60
C SER A 56 24.25 -6.01 -2.55
N GLU A 57 23.15 -5.27 -2.71
CA GLU A 57 23.04 -4.12 -3.63
C GLU A 57 23.93 -2.94 -3.25
N ASP A 58 24.34 -2.86 -1.98
CA ASP A 58 25.37 -1.94 -1.47
C ASP A 58 26.78 -2.31 -1.95
N GLY A 59 26.91 -3.45 -2.62
CA GLY A 59 28.14 -4.00 -3.12
C GLY A 59 28.94 -4.71 -2.03
N PHE A 60 28.37 -5.12 -0.89
CA PHE A 60 29.13 -5.83 0.16
C PHE A 60 28.76 -7.31 0.22
N CYS A 61 29.76 -8.15 0.55
CA CYS A 61 29.55 -9.59 0.77
C CYS A 61 29.01 -9.84 2.18
N TYR A 62 27.90 -10.58 2.26
CA TYR A 62 27.27 -10.98 3.51
C TYR A 62 27.18 -12.51 3.60
N PRO A 63 27.32 -13.11 4.80
CA PRO A 63 27.09 -14.53 5.00
C PRO A 63 25.72 -14.95 4.48
N SER A 64 25.71 -15.84 3.50
CA SER A 64 24.55 -16.59 3.04
C SER A 64 24.49 -17.86 3.89
N THR A 65 24.08 -17.69 5.15
CA THR A 65 23.31 -18.76 5.79
C THR A 65 21.99 -18.85 5.03
N GLY A 66 22.03 -19.52 3.89
CA GLY A 66 20.85 -19.83 3.12
C GLY A 66 19.89 -20.58 4.05
N CYS A 67 18.63 -20.16 4.08
CA CYS A 67 17.64 -20.69 4.99
C CYS A 67 16.57 -21.46 4.23
N ALA A 68 16.16 -22.60 4.76
CA ALA A 68 14.93 -23.29 4.37
C ALA A 68 13.75 -22.88 5.26
N GLY A 69 14.01 -22.22 6.39
CA GLY A 69 13.01 -21.64 7.27
C GLY A 69 13.61 -20.82 8.42
N ASP A 70 12.77 -20.07 9.13
CA ASP A 70 13.18 -19.03 10.09
C ASP A 70 14.10 -19.51 11.22
N ARG A 71 14.02 -20.79 11.60
CA ARG A 71 14.84 -21.38 12.68
C ARG A 71 16.33 -21.46 12.34
N GLU A 72 16.67 -21.32 11.07
CA GLU A 72 18.04 -21.35 10.56
C GLU A 72 18.67 -19.96 10.55
N CYS A 73 17.89 -18.92 10.84
CA CYS A 73 18.34 -17.54 10.92
C CYS A 73 18.68 -17.13 12.35
N GLY A 74 19.53 -16.10 12.48
CA GLY A 74 19.90 -15.54 13.78
C GLY A 74 18.72 -14.85 14.48
N ASP A 75 18.89 -14.54 15.77
CA ASP A 75 17.86 -13.81 16.53
C ASP A 75 17.46 -12.50 15.83
N GLY A 76 16.17 -12.31 15.60
CA GLY A 76 15.63 -11.12 14.92
C GLY A 76 15.66 -11.19 13.39
N GLN A 77 15.94 -12.36 12.80
CA GLN A 77 15.94 -12.56 11.35
C GLN A 77 14.88 -13.60 10.94
N TYR A 78 14.34 -13.48 9.73
CA TYR A 78 13.44 -14.47 9.13
C TYR A 78 13.93 -14.90 7.76
N CYS A 79 13.44 -16.05 7.29
CA CYS A 79 13.80 -16.55 5.99
C CYS A 79 12.92 -15.94 4.90
N ASP A 80 13.49 -15.10 4.05
CA ASP A 80 12.74 -14.54 2.91
C ASP A 80 12.47 -15.59 1.83
N GLY A 81 11.55 -15.29 0.91
CA GLY A 81 11.20 -16.20 -0.20
C GLY A 81 12.34 -16.47 -1.19
N ARG A 82 13.53 -15.90 -0.98
CA ARG A 82 14.75 -16.14 -1.76
C ARG A 82 15.80 -16.95 -0.98
N ALA A 83 15.38 -17.61 0.11
CA ALA A 83 16.24 -18.42 0.97
C ALA A 83 17.36 -17.61 1.64
N ARG A 84 17.10 -16.33 1.97
CA ARG A 84 18.05 -15.47 2.67
C ARG A 84 17.51 -15.10 4.05
N CYS A 85 18.35 -15.21 5.06
CA CYS A 85 18.07 -14.60 6.36
C CYS A 85 18.14 -13.08 6.23
N VAL A 86 17.01 -12.43 6.41
CA VAL A 86 16.88 -10.98 6.42
C VAL A 86 16.44 -10.53 7.80
N ASP A 87 16.90 -9.36 8.25
CA ASP A 87 16.42 -8.79 9.51
C ASP A 87 14.91 -8.60 9.43
N ALA A 88 14.19 -9.14 10.41
CA ALA A 88 12.77 -8.87 10.60
C ALA A 88 12.66 -7.36 10.85
N ARG A 89 12.25 -6.62 9.82
CA ARG A 89 12.15 -5.16 9.90
C ARG A 89 10.93 -4.75 10.74
N GLY A 90 11.05 -4.87 12.06
CA GLY A 90 10.18 -4.18 13.01
C GLY A 90 9.76 -5.01 14.21
N CYS A 91 9.10 -6.15 13.97
CA CYS A 91 8.43 -6.88 15.05
C CYS A 91 8.20 -8.36 14.73
N THR A 92 8.00 -9.16 15.78
CA THR A 92 7.45 -10.53 15.72
C THR A 92 6.11 -10.65 16.46
N VAL A 93 5.82 -9.69 17.35
CA VAL A 93 4.60 -9.61 18.16
C VAL A 93 4.21 -8.15 18.38
N ASP A 94 2.92 -7.86 18.56
CA ASP A 94 2.38 -6.49 18.69
C ASP A 94 3.07 -5.64 19.76
N ARG A 95 3.47 -6.25 20.88
CA ARG A 95 4.13 -5.56 22.00
C ARG A 95 5.50 -4.95 21.65
N GLU A 96 6.06 -5.28 20.49
CA GLU A 96 7.32 -4.72 19.99
C GLU A 96 7.09 -3.43 19.17
N CYS A 97 5.84 -3.14 18.80
CA CYS A 97 5.44 -1.94 18.09
C CYS A 97 4.97 -0.82 19.03
N ALA A 98 4.78 0.39 18.50
CA ALA A 98 4.15 1.47 19.26
C ALA A 98 2.71 1.09 19.65
N GLU A 99 2.16 1.74 20.69
CA GLU A 99 0.79 1.46 21.17
C GLU A 99 -0.30 1.63 20.10
N THR A 100 0.00 2.39 19.03
CA THR A 100 -0.89 2.65 17.91
C THR A 100 -0.66 1.73 16.71
N GLU A 101 0.13 0.67 16.87
CA GLU A 101 0.58 -0.23 15.80
C GLU A 101 0.37 -1.70 16.19
N PHE A 102 0.35 -2.58 15.19
CA PHE A 102 0.34 -4.03 15.36
C PHE A 102 1.36 -4.68 14.44
N CYS A 103 1.76 -5.90 14.79
CA CYS A 103 2.75 -6.63 14.02
C CYS A 103 2.10 -7.46 12.92
N ASP A 104 2.44 -7.16 11.67
CA ASP A 104 2.01 -7.94 10.51
C ASP A 104 3.17 -8.18 9.55
N ALA A 105 3.37 -9.44 9.16
CA ALA A 105 4.43 -9.88 8.25
C ALA A 105 5.83 -9.31 8.57
N GLY A 106 6.14 -9.13 9.86
CA GLY A 106 7.42 -8.62 10.33
C GLY A 106 7.53 -7.09 10.45
N ALA A 107 6.47 -6.35 10.10
CA ALA A 107 6.43 -4.90 10.12
C ALA A 107 5.38 -4.36 11.11
N CYS A 108 5.71 -3.26 11.79
CA CYS A 108 4.75 -2.52 12.59
C CYS A 108 3.87 -1.68 11.67
N LEU A 109 2.58 -2.01 11.60
CA LEU A 109 1.57 -1.30 10.83
C LEU A 109 0.65 -0.53 11.77
N PRO A 110 0.15 0.66 11.39
CA PRO A 110 -0.85 1.37 12.17
C PRO A 110 -2.07 0.51 12.46
N LEU A 111 -2.59 0.56 13.69
CA LEU A 111 -3.86 -0.08 14.03
C LEU A 111 -4.98 0.50 13.15
N PRO A 112 -5.86 -0.35 12.60
CA PRO A 112 -7.04 0.11 11.90
C PRO A 112 -7.93 0.93 12.84
N ALA A 113 -8.63 1.94 12.32
CA ALA A 113 -9.55 2.74 13.13
C ALA A 113 -10.74 1.90 13.64
N CYS A 114 -11.13 0.86 12.89
CA CYS A 114 -12.20 -0.06 13.25
C CYS A 114 -12.00 -1.45 12.62
N ARG A 115 -12.62 -2.49 13.21
CA ARG A 115 -12.80 -3.81 12.58
C ARG A 115 -14.28 -4.16 12.37
N ALA A 116 -15.16 -3.48 13.09
CA ALA A 116 -16.62 -3.59 12.97
C ALA A 116 -17.28 -2.24 13.33
N ASP A 117 -18.54 -2.05 12.92
CA ASP A 117 -19.30 -0.82 13.17
C ASP A 117 -19.38 -0.41 14.65
N ARG A 118 -19.34 -1.40 15.56
CA ARG A 118 -19.37 -1.17 17.01
C ARG A 118 -18.11 -0.47 17.55
N ASP A 119 -17.03 -0.48 16.77
CA ASP A 119 -15.77 0.17 17.12
C ASP A 119 -15.81 1.67 16.79
N CYS A 120 -16.78 2.10 15.96
CA CYS A 120 -16.96 3.49 15.55
C CYS A 120 -17.94 4.25 16.45
N GLY A 121 -17.90 5.58 16.35
CA GLY A 121 -18.79 6.48 17.08
C GLY A 121 -20.25 6.38 16.65
N ALA A 122 -21.11 7.09 17.37
CA ALA A 122 -22.50 7.21 16.98
C ALA A 122 -22.62 7.84 15.59
N ARG A 123 -23.41 7.21 14.70
CA ARG A 123 -23.62 7.59 13.28
C ARG A 123 -22.43 7.34 12.35
N GLU A 124 -21.52 6.46 12.71
CA GLU A 124 -20.44 5.98 11.85
C GLU A 124 -20.57 4.47 11.58
N PHE A 125 -19.94 4.01 10.50
CA PHE A 125 -19.78 2.60 10.16
C PHE A 125 -18.31 2.32 9.83
N CYS A 126 -17.90 1.06 9.93
CA CYS A 126 -16.56 0.66 9.57
C CYS A 126 -16.48 0.36 8.07
N SER A 127 -15.64 1.13 7.35
CA SER A 127 -15.43 0.91 5.91
C SER A 127 -14.58 -0.32 5.62
N ASP A 128 -14.57 -0.76 4.36
CA ASP A 128 -13.65 -1.79 3.87
C ASP A 128 -12.17 -1.34 3.92
N THR A 129 -11.92 -0.04 4.06
CA THR A 129 -10.59 0.56 4.30
C THR A 129 -10.24 0.66 5.78
N PHE A 130 -11.07 0.11 6.66
CA PHE A 130 -10.92 0.13 8.12
C PHE A 130 -10.94 1.55 8.72
N GLU A 131 -11.68 2.46 8.10
CA GLU A 131 -11.91 3.82 8.56
C GLU A 131 -13.34 3.96 9.09
N CYS A 132 -13.52 4.69 10.19
CA CYS A 132 -14.85 5.07 10.63
C CYS A 132 -15.38 6.19 9.73
N LEU A 133 -16.34 5.87 8.87
CA LEU A 133 -16.97 6.82 7.98
C LEU A 133 -18.37 7.19 8.49
N PRO A 134 -18.81 8.44 8.33
CA PRO A 134 -20.18 8.81 8.66
C PRO A 134 -21.14 8.00 7.80
N ILE A 135 -22.19 7.45 8.41
CA ILE A 135 -23.23 6.72 7.69
C ILE A 135 -23.91 7.71 6.74
N PRO A 136 -23.84 7.49 5.41
CA PRO A 136 -24.56 8.33 4.48
C PRO A 136 -26.06 8.11 4.68
N GLY A 137 -26.74 9.17 5.13
CA GLY A 137 -28.19 9.24 5.32
C GLY A 137 -28.71 8.60 6.62
N CYS A 138 -29.57 7.59 6.52
CA CYS A 138 -30.41 7.06 7.60
C CYS A 138 -30.11 5.58 7.91
N ARG A 139 -30.34 5.14 9.15
CA ARG A 139 -30.40 3.71 9.53
C ARG A 139 -31.84 3.22 9.72
N SER A 140 -32.74 4.14 10.02
CA SER A 140 -34.16 3.90 10.22
C SER A 140 -34.96 5.12 9.80
N ASP A 141 -36.27 4.96 9.61
CA ASP A 141 -37.19 6.05 9.28
C ASP A 141 -37.10 7.25 10.23
N ARG A 142 -36.69 7.02 11.48
CA ARG A 142 -36.55 8.08 12.50
C ARG A 142 -35.39 9.03 12.22
N ASP A 143 -34.44 8.61 11.40
CA ASP A 143 -33.29 9.44 11.01
C ASP A 143 -33.64 10.40 9.86
N CYS A 144 -34.80 10.20 9.22
CA CYS A 144 -35.31 11.04 8.14
C CYS A 144 -36.31 12.09 8.65
N ALA A 145 -36.49 13.17 7.87
CA ALA A 145 -37.53 14.15 8.14
C ALA A 145 -38.93 13.52 8.05
N ALA A 146 -39.93 14.13 8.70
CA ALA A 146 -41.32 13.69 8.59
C ALA A 146 -41.75 13.64 7.10
N GLY A 147 -42.42 12.55 6.71
CA GLY A 147 -42.78 12.29 5.31
C GLY A 147 -41.74 11.50 4.50
N TYR A 148 -40.59 11.13 5.09
CA TYR A 148 -39.55 10.34 4.43
C TYR A 148 -39.39 8.94 5.06
N LEU A 149 -38.82 8.02 4.29
CA LEU A 149 -38.52 6.62 4.59
C LEU A 149 -37.03 6.38 4.46
N CYS A 150 -36.48 5.50 5.30
CA CYS A 150 -35.12 5.07 5.11
C CYS A 150 -35.02 3.89 4.15
N ARG A 151 -34.32 4.08 3.03
CA ARG A 151 -34.09 3.02 2.07
C ARG A 151 -32.95 2.08 2.51
N PRO A 152 -32.90 0.84 1.96
CA PRO A 152 -31.82 -0.10 2.23
C PRO A 152 -30.42 0.40 1.83
N ASP A 153 -30.32 1.35 0.90
CA ASP A 153 -29.07 2.01 0.50
C ASP A 153 -28.71 3.22 1.38
N GLY A 154 -29.43 3.44 2.48
CA GLY A 154 -29.16 4.49 3.46
C GLY A 154 -29.72 5.86 3.06
N LEU A 155 -30.40 6.01 1.93
CA LEU A 155 -30.96 7.30 1.51
C LEU A 155 -32.37 7.52 2.04
N CYS A 156 -32.65 8.73 2.52
CA CYS A 156 -34.02 9.15 2.83
C CYS A 156 -34.77 9.42 1.52
N GLU A 157 -35.83 8.68 1.28
CA GLU A 157 -36.73 8.87 0.13
C GLU A 157 -38.10 9.29 0.61
N GLU A 158 -38.81 10.08 -0.20
CA GLU A 158 -40.15 10.52 0.13
C GLU A 158 -41.06 9.28 0.26
N ARG A 159 -41.84 9.21 1.34
CA ARG A 159 -42.68 8.05 1.64
C ARG A 159 -43.75 7.93 0.54
N PRO A 160 -43.83 6.82 -0.22
CA PRO A 160 -44.91 6.65 -1.17
C PRO A 160 -46.23 6.50 -0.40
N GLY A 161 -47.09 7.51 -0.48
CA GLY A 161 -48.41 7.47 0.14
C GLY A 161 -48.51 8.20 1.48
N CYS A 162 -49.38 7.74 2.37
CA CYS A 162 -49.77 8.41 3.60
C CYS A 162 -49.73 7.45 4.81
N GLN A 163 -49.58 7.99 6.02
CA GLN A 163 -49.80 7.26 7.28
C GLN A 163 -51.00 7.79 8.05
N THR A 164 -51.22 9.10 7.95
CA THR A 164 -52.32 9.82 8.57
C THR A 164 -53.08 10.58 7.50
N HIS A 165 -54.30 10.97 7.82
CA HIS A 165 -55.12 11.72 6.87
C HIS A 165 -54.55 13.11 6.54
N ASP A 166 -53.73 13.66 7.44
CA ASP A 166 -53.08 14.97 7.25
C ASP A 166 -51.96 14.92 6.20
N ASP A 167 -51.48 13.72 5.84
CA ASP A 167 -50.51 13.52 4.76
C ASP A 167 -51.16 13.64 3.37
N CYS A 168 -52.50 13.65 3.29
CA CYS A 168 -53.24 13.72 2.04
C CYS A 168 -53.76 15.14 1.75
N ALA A 169 -53.92 15.46 0.46
CA ALA A 169 -54.54 16.71 0.03
C ALA A 169 -56.00 16.81 0.53
N ARG A 170 -56.53 18.04 0.61
CA ARG A 170 -57.93 18.28 1.01
C ARG A 170 -58.90 17.47 0.15
N GLY A 171 -59.88 16.82 0.79
CA GLY A 171 -60.84 15.92 0.13
C GLY A 171 -60.35 14.47 -0.01
N TYR A 172 -59.14 14.15 0.47
CA TYR A 172 -58.59 12.80 0.48
C TYR A 172 -58.35 12.30 1.91
N SER A 173 -58.40 10.99 2.08
CA SER A 173 -58.19 10.30 3.35
C SER A 173 -57.18 9.20 3.18
N CYS A 174 -56.26 9.07 4.13
CA CYS A 174 -55.34 7.96 4.14
C CYS A 174 -56.04 6.62 4.41
N ARG A 175 -55.88 5.68 3.49
CA ARG A 175 -56.33 4.30 3.67
C ARG A 175 -55.31 3.49 4.46
N PRO A 176 -55.72 2.35 5.05
CA PRO A 176 -54.82 1.44 5.74
C PRO A 176 -53.70 0.86 4.87
N ASP A 177 -53.84 0.86 3.55
CA ASP A 177 -52.81 0.44 2.59
C ASP A 177 -51.86 1.59 2.18
N GLY A 178 -51.97 2.75 2.83
CA GLY A 178 -51.10 3.90 2.63
C GLY A 178 -51.42 4.72 1.39
N VAL A 179 -52.58 4.52 0.75
CA VAL A 179 -52.98 5.30 -0.43
C VAL A 179 -53.98 6.39 -0.02
N CYS A 180 -53.75 7.62 -0.50
CA CYS A 180 -54.74 8.69 -0.37
C CYS A 180 -55.92 8.42 -1.32
N GLU A 181 -57.10 8.21 -0.75
CA GLU A 181 -58.34 7.99 -1.51
C GLU A 181 -59.30 9.17 -1.30
N GLU A 182 -60.01 9.54 -2.35
CA GLU A 182 -61.02 10.59 -2.29
C GLU A 182 -62.18 10.14 -1.40
N ILE A 183 -62.54 10.96 -0.42
CA ILE A 183 -63.70 10.69 0.44
C ILE A 183 -64.93 11.45 -0.08
N PRO A 184 -66.10 10.79 -0.20
CA PRO A 184 -67.35 11.48 -0.50
C PRO A 184 -67.78 12.32 0.72
N GLY A 185 -67.35 13.57 0.77
CA GLY A 185 -67.69 14.55 1.80
C GLY A 185 -66.49 15.10 2.58
N CYS A 186 -66.72 16.23 3.26
CA CYS A 186 -65.70 16.92 4.04
C CYS A 186 -65.65 16.37 5.46
N ARG A 187 -64.45 16.24 6.04
CA ARG A 187 -64.29 15.74 7.41
C ARG A 187 -64.54 16.82 8.47
N SER A 188 -64.31 18.10 8.13
CA SER A 188 -64.66 19.26 8.95
C SER A 188 -65.10 20.42 8.07
N ASP A 189 -65.78 21.41 8.64
CA ASP A 189 -66.26 22.61 7.92
C ASP A 189 -65.13 23.38 7.20
N ARG A 190 -63.88 23.20 7.65
CA ARG A 190 -62.68 23.80 7.00
C ARG A 190 -62.25 23.07 5.73
N ASP A 191 -62.72 21.86 5.52
CA ASP A 191 -62.36 20.99 4.39
C ASP A 191 -63.40 21.06 3.26
N CYS A 192 -64.52 21.75 3.47
CA CYS A 192 -65.53 22.03 2.44
C CYS A 192 -65.23 23.30 1.65
N ALA A 193 -65.55 23.27 0.35
CA ALA A 193 -65.67 24.49 -0.44
C ALA A 193 -66.86 25.32 0.09
N SER A 194 -66.66 26.63 0.23
CA SER A 194 -67.66 27.55 0.79
C SER A 194 -69.05 27.35 0.18
N GLY A 195 -70.04 26.93 0.99
CA GLY A 195 -71.43 26.77 0.55
C GLY A 195 -72.13 25.46 0.91
N TYR A 196 -71.49 24.55 1.65
CA TYR A 196 -72.11 23.39 2.30
C TYR A 196 -71.85 23.41 3.80
#